data_AF-A0A1X0NG82-F1
#
_entry.id   AF-A0A1X0NG82-F1
#
_cell.length_a   1.000
_cell.length_b   1.000
_cell.length_c   1.000
_cell.angle_alpha   90.00
_cell.angle_beta   90.00
_cell.angle_gamma   90.00
#
_symmetry.space_group_name_H-M   'P 1'
#
loop_
_entity.id
_entity.type
_entity.pdbx_description
1 polymer ?
#
loop_
_entity_poly.entity_id
_entity_poly.type
_entity_poly.pdbx_seq_one_letter_code
_entity_poly.pdbx_strand_id
1 'polypeptide(L)'
;MAENVPPYPTPAYSTLDEPIMNTILRDVVAIGRKLLIVLAPPLGSEKELRDWDLWGPLLLCLLLAIILAGSAGDNQGGLIFSAVFVLVWVGASVVTLNAKFLGSKISFFQTVCVMGYCLAPLCVGAFIALFVRVFWVVMVVSCVVWFWSCWAALRFFRGSVVPQREMLVVYPVGLFYFFMTWMVVAGI
;
A
#
# COMPACT_ATOMS: atom_id res chain seq x y z
N MET A 1 17.92 -12.98 59.98
CA MET A 1 16.71 -12.79 59.14
C MET A 1 17.11 -11.81 58.05
N ALA A 2 17.69 -12.30 56.95
CA ALA A 2 18.19 -11.46 55.87
C ALA A 2 17.01 -11.14 54.94
N GLU A 3 16.75 -9.86 54.77
CA GLU A 3 15.69 -9.31 53.92
C GLU A 3 16.03 -9.58 52.45
N ASN A 4 15.19 -10.37 51.76
CA ASN A 4 15.28 -10.60 50.32
C ASN A 4 14.79 -9.34 49.59
N VAL A 5 15.70 -8.39 49.36
CA VAL A 5 15.45 -7.24 48.49
C VAL A 5 15.31 -7.75 47.04
N PRO A 6 14.18 -7.54 46.34
CA PRO A 6 14.05 -7.96 44.95
C PRO A 6 15.07 -7.20 44.08
N PRO A 7 15.61 -7.85 43.03
CA PRO A 7 16.56 -7.20 42.14
C PRO A 7 15.92 -5.97 41.47
N TYR A 8 16.73 -4.92 41.32
CA TYR A 8 16.35 -3.65 40.67
C TYR A 8 15.54 -3.91 39.39
N PRO A 9 14.44 -3.17 39.13
CA PRO A 9 13.71 -3.32 37.88
C PRO A 9 14.66 -3.03 36.72
N THR A 10 14.84 -4.02 35.85
CA THR A 10 15.59 -3.85 34.59
C THR A 10 15.01 -2.65 33.86
N PRO A 11 15.82 -1.65 33.46
CA PRO A 11 15.31 -0.52 32.70
C PRO A 11 14.62 -1.07 31.45
N ALA A 12 13.35 -0.73 31.29
CA ALA A 12 12.62 -1.04 30.08
C ALA A 12 13.33 -0.32 28.94
N TYR A 13 14.14 -1.06 28.17
CA TYR A 13 14.75 -0.56 26.93
C TYR A 13 13.60 -0.10 26.03
N SER A 14 13.37 1.21 26.04
CA SER A 14 12.32 1.86 25.28
C SER A 14 12.87 2.14 23.89
N THR A 15 12.03 2.10 22.86
CA THR A 15 12.39 2.47 21.47
C THR A 15 12.99 3.87 21.32
N LEU A 16 13.01 4.67 22.38
CA LEU A 16 13.63 5.99 22.46
C LEU A 16 15.16 5.95 22.65
N ASP A 17 15.70 4.87 23.22
CA ASP A 17 17.14 4.72 23.50
C ASP A 17 17.89 3.99 22.37
N GLU A 18 17.16 3.52 21.35
CA GLU A 18 17.73 2.85 20.19
C GLU A 18 18.25 3.88 19.18
N PRO A 19 19.47 3.71 18.62
CA PRO A 19 20.00 4.66 17.64
C PRO A 19 19.08 4.76 16.43
N ILE A 20 18.85 6.00 15.97
CA ILE A 20 17.96 6.34 14.84
C ILE A 20 18.20 5.47 13.59
N MET A 21 19.44 5.03 13.36
CA MET A 21 19.81 4.18 12.24
C MET A 21 19.14 2.80 12.32
N ASN A 22 19.07 2.21 13.51
CA ASN A 22 18.45 0.92 13.71
C ASN A 22 16.93 1.02 13.56
N THR A 23 16.32 2.12 14.01
CA THR A 23 14.90 2.40 13.80
C THR A 23 14.56 2.50 12.31
N ILE A 24 15.32 3.29 11.56
CA ILE A 24 15.13 3.45 10.11
C ILE A 24 15.34 2.12 9.39
N LEU A 25 16.41 1.38 9.72
CA LEU A 25 16.70 0.09 9.10
C LEU A 25 15.56 -0.91 9.33
N ARG A 26 15.06 -0.99 10.56
CA ARG A 26 13.94 -1.87 10.92
C ARG A 26 12.68 -1.50 10.14
N ASP A 27 12.35 -0.22 10.06
CA ASP A 27 11.15 0.24 9.37
C ASP A 27 11.26 -0.01 7.85
N VAL A 28 12.42 0.22 7.24
CA VAL A 28 12.69 -0.09 5.82
C VAL A 28 12.58 -1.60 5.55
N VAL A 29 13.13 -2.44 6.43
CA VAL A 29 13.05 -3.91 6.30
C VAL A 29 11.59 -4.38 6.43
N ALA A 30 10.82 -3.80 7.35
CA ALA A 30 9.40 -4.11 7.51
C ALA A 30 8.59 -3.73 6.25
N ILE A 31 8.82 -2.53 5.70
CA ILE A 31 8.21 -2.07 4.45
C ILE A 31 8.59 -3.02 3.30
N GLY A 32 9.88 -3.36 3.18
CA GLY A 32 10.37 -4.28 2.15
C GLY A 32 9.71 -5.66 2.22
N ARG A 33 9.51 -6.22 3.42
CA ARG A 33 8.83 -7.51 3.58
C ARG A 33 7.37 -7.46 3.15
N LYS A 34 6.64 -6.40 3.50
CA LYS A 34 5.24 -6.20 3.09
C LYS A 34 5.11 -5.99 1.58
N LEU A 35 6.02 -5.23 0.97
CA LEU A 35 6.11 -5.08 -0.49
C LEU A 35 6.32 -6.43 -1.17
N LEU A 36 7.23 -7.25 -0.64
CA LEU A 36 7.55 -8.55 -1.19
C LEU A 36 6.37 -9.53 -1.06
N ILE A 37 5.60 -9.50 0.03
CA ILE A 37 4.36 -10.29 0.16
C ILE A 37 3.33 -9.91 -0.91
N VAL A 38 3.19 -8.62 -1.21
CA VAL A 38 2.24 -8.14 -2.24
C VAL A 38 2.71 -8.48 -3.65
N LEU A 39 4.01 -8.32 -3.93
CA LEU A 39 4.60 -8.63 -5.24
C LEU A 39 4.77 -10.14 -5.48
N ALA A 40 5.02 -10.91 -4.43
CA ALA A 40 5.30 -12.34 -4.46
C ALA A 40 4.65 -13.04 -3.24
N PRO A 41 3.36 -13.41 -3.34
CA PRO A 41 2.60 -13.98 -2.23
C PRO A 41 3.12 -15.27 -1.59
N PRO A 42 3.85 -16.19 -2.25
CA PRO A 42 4.32 -17.40 -1.56
C PRO A 42 5.41 -17.14 -0.51
N LEU A 43 5.91 -15.90 -0.39
CA LEU A 43 7.08 -15.57 0.41
C LEU A 43 6.77 -15.02 1.80
N GLY A 44 5.50 -14.91 2.21
CA GLY A 44 5.16 -14.47 3.57
C GLY A 44 3.69 -14.59 3.97
N SER A 45 3.39 -14.21 5.21
CA SER A 45 2.07 -14.35 5.82
C SER A 45 1.28 -13.05 5.74
N GLU A 46 0.01 -13.11 5.31
CA GLU A 46 -0.92 -11.97 5.30
C GLU A 46 -1.13 -11.34 6.69
N LYS A 47 -0.72 -12.04 7.77
CA LYS A 47 -0.72 -11.51 9.14
C LYS A 47 0.19 -10.29 9.30
N GLU A 48 1.26 -10.18 8.53
CA GLU A 48 2.22 -9.07 8.64
C GLU A 48 1.65 -7.75 8.08
N LEU A 49 0.73 -7.85 7.11
CA LEU A 49 -0.08 -6.72 6.63
C LEU A 49 -1.11 -6.23 7.65
N ARG A 50 -1.27 -6.93 8.79
CA ARG A 50 -2.16 -6.48 9.87
C ARG A 50 -1.53 -5.43 10.77
N ASP A 51 -0.20 -5.40 10.82
CA ASP A 51 0.52 -4.32 11.48
C ASP A 51 0.46 -3.11 10.54
N TRP A 52 -0.19 -2.04 11.00
CA TRP A 52 -0.33 -0.84 10.20
C TRP A 52 0.98 -0.04 10.24
N ASP A 53 1.42 0.41 9.07
CA ASP A 53 2.42 1.45 8.94
C ASP A 53 1.98 2.36 7.78
N LEU A 54 2.04 3.67 7.97
CA LEU A 54 1.66 4.62 6.93
C LEU A 54 2.85 5.02 6.04
N TRP A 55 4.07 4.60 6.42
CA TRP A 55 5.31 4.95 5.75
C TRP A 55 5.47 4.21 4.43
N GLY A 56 5.22 2.90 4.37
CA GLY A 56 5.29 2.14 3.11
C GLY A 56 4.31 2.65 2.04
N PRO A 57 3.01 2.79 2.35
CA PRO A 57 2.01 3.40 1.47
C PRO A 57 2.42 4.79 0.96
N LEU A 58 2.97 5.63 1.85
CA LEU A 58 3.42 6.98 1.50
C LEU A 58 4.58 6.94 0.50
N LEU A 59 5.57 6.08 0.72
CA LEU A 59 6.71 5.91 -0.19
C LEU A 59 6.27 5.41 -1.57
N LEU A 60 5.37 4.43 -1.63
CA LEU A 60 4.81 3.94 -2.90
C LEU A 60 4.01 5.02 -3.62
N CYS A 61 3.19 5.77 -2.89
CA CYS A 61 2.42 6.88 -3.44
C CYS A 61 3.34 7.95 -4.04
N LEU A 62 4.39 8.34 -3.32
CA LEU A 62 5.38 9.31 -3.80
C LEU A 62 6.13 8.80 -5.03
N LEU A 63 6.57 7.54 -5.00
CA LEU A 63 7.26 6.91 -6.12
C LEU A 63 6.39 6.94 -7.38
N LEU A 64 5.13 6.49 -7.26
CA LEU A 64 4.18 6.50 -8.38
C LEU A 64 3.93 7.92 -8.89
N ALA A 65 3.69 8.87 -7.98
CA ALA A 65 3.45 10.26 -8.33
C ALA A 65 4.64 10.90 -9.05
N ILE A 66 5.88 10.61 -8.63
CA ILE A 66 7.10 11.10 -9.27
C ILE A 66 7.28 10.50 -10.67
N ILE A 67 7.08 9.19 -10.83
CA ILE A 67 7.20 8.51 -12.13
C ILE A 67 6.21 9.10 -13.14
N LEU A 68 4.95 9.27 -12.74
CA LEU A 68 3.91 9.83 -13.61
C LEU A 68 4.13 11.32 -13.88
N ALA A 69 4.48 12.10 -12.86
CA ALA A 69 4.77 13.53 -13.04
C ALA A 69 5.97 13.79 -13.95
N GLY A 70 6.99 12.92 -13.91
CA GLY A 70 8.16 12.99 -14.80
C GLY A 70 7.90 12.52 -16.23
N SER A 71 6.82 11.77 -16.46
CA SER A 71 6.39 11.35 -17.80
C SER A 71 5.43 12.34 -18.46
N ALA A 72 4.88 13.26 -17.66
CA ALA A 72 3.95 14.29 -18.11
C ALA A 72 4.60 15.33 -19.03
N GLY A 73 3.81 15.90 -19.94
CA GLY A 73 4.22 17.05 -20.73
C GLY A 73 4.52 18.30 -19.89
N ASP A 74 5.23 19.25 -20.49
CA ASP A 74 5.63 20.50 -19.83
C ASP A 74 4.42 21.18 -19.17
N ASN A 75 4.60 21.57 -17.90
CA ASN A 75 3.61 22.27 -17.07
C ASN A 75 2.46 21.44 -16.45
N GLN A 76 2.38 20.12 -16.67
CA GLN A 76 1.33 19.26 -16.08
C GLN A 76 1.79 18.37 -14.91
N GLY A 77 3.10 18.21 -14.71
CA GLY A 77 3.64 17.31 -13.68
C GLY A 77 3.14 17.59 -12.26
N GLY A 78 3.02 18.85 -11.86
CA GLY A 78 2.49 19.21 -10.53
C GLY A 78 1.02 18.85 -10.33
N LEU A 79 0.21 18.95 -11.39
CA LEU A 79 -1.20 18.55 -11.35
C LEU A 79 -1.31 17.02 -11.23
N ILE A 80 -0.53 16.27 -12.00
CA ILE A 80 -0.53 14.81 -11.94
C ILE A 80 -0.01 14.30 -10.58
N PHE A 81 1.07 14.91 -10.06
CA PHE A 81 1.59 14.58 -8.74
C PHE A 81 0.54 14.75 -7.64
N SER A 82 -0.12 15.92 -7.60
CA SER A 82 -1.15 16.20 -6.61
C SER A 82 -2.41 15.35 -6.81
N ALA A 83 -2.81 15.08 -8.05
CA ALA A 83 -3.92 14.19 -8.36
C ALA A 83 -3.65 12.76 -7.86
N VAL A 84 -2.49 12.18 -8.15
CA VAL A 84 -2.10 10.84 -7.65
C VAL A 84 -2.11 10.81 -6.13
N PHE A 85 -1.53 11.82 -5.48
CA PHE A 85 -1.50 11.90 -4.02
C PHE A 85 -2.90 11.95 -3.41
N VAL A 86 -3.76 12.85 -3.91
CA VAL A 86 -5.15 12.98 -3.43
C VAL A 86 -5.95 11.71 -3.70
N LEU A 87 -5.84 11.13 -4.91
CA LEU A 87 -6.56 9.91 -5.27
C LEU A 87 -6.16 8.73 -4.37
N VAL A 88 -4.88 8.55 -4.08
CA VAL A 88 -4.43 7.47 -3.19
C VAL A 88 -4.98 7.68 -1.78
N TRP A 89 -4.76 8.84 -1.16
CA TRP A 89 -5.13 9.04 0.25
C TRP A 89 -6.63 9.19 0.47
N VAL A 90 -7.30 10.03 -0.33
CA VAL A 90 -8.74 10.26 -0.22
C VAL A 90 -9.50 9.06 -0.76
N GLY A 91 -9.08 8.49 -1.90
CA GLY A 91 -9.69 7.29 -2.45
C GLY A 91 -9.57 6.11 -1.48
N ALA A 92 -8.39 5.85 -0.92
CA ALA A 92 -8.23 4.82 0.11
C ALA A 92 -9.10 5.09 1.34
N SER A 93 -9.23 6.35 1.77
CA SER A 93 -10.09 6.70 2.90
C SER A 93 -11.57 6.41 2.60
N VAL A 94 -12.07 6.80 1.43
CA VAL A 94 -13.46 6.57 1.01
C VAL A 94 -13.76 5.08 0.88
N VAL A 95 -12.88 4.31 0.22
CA VAL A 95 -13.03 2.86 0.08
C VAL A 95 -13.02 2.17 1.44
N THR A 96 -12.13 2.61 2.34
CA THR A 96 -12.06 2.07 3.70
C THR A 96 -13.32 2.38 4.50
N LEU A 97 -13.84 3.61 4.43
CA LEU A 97 -15.10 3.97 5.10
C LEU A 97 -16.27 3.12 4.59
N ASN A 98 -16.34 2.88 3.28
CA ASN A 98 -17.33 1.99 2.70
C ASN A 98 -17.22 0.56 3.28
N ALA A 99 -16.01 0.00 3.33
CA ALA A 99 -15.76 -1.31 3.92
C ALA A 99 -16.15 -1.36 5.41
N LYS A 100 -15.87 -0.28 6.15
CA LYS A 100 -16.24 -0.15 7.56
C LYS A 100 -17.75 -0.10 7.77
N PHE A 101 -18.49 0.67 6.98
CA PHE A 101 -19.95 0.75 7.07
C PHE A 101 -20.64 -0.56 6.68
N LEU A 102 -20.03 -1.36 5.81
CA LEU A 102 -20.51 -2.71 5.49
C LEU A 102 -20.27 -3.74 6.61
N GLY A 103 -19.51 -3.37 7.65
CA GLY A 103 -19.24 -4.18 8.84
C GLY A 103 -17.87 -4.87 8.83
N SER A 104 -16.88 -4.33 8.12
CA SER A 104 -15.52 -4.91 8.10
C SER A 104 -14.87 -4.89 9.49
N LYS A 105 -14.35 -6.06 9.88
CA LYS A 105 -13.64 -6.26 11.16
C LYS A 105 -12.23 -5.66 11.18
N ILE A 106 -11.69 -5.27 10.03
CA ILE A 106 -10.32 -4.77 9.86
C ILE A 106 -10.25 -3.30 10.26
N SER A 107 -9.20 -2.84 10.95
CA SER A 107 -9.04 -1.42 11.33
C SER A 107 -8.99 -0.47 10.13
N PHE A 108 -9.36 0.80 10.33
CA PHE A 108 -9.35 1.83 9.27
C PHE A 108 -7.95 2.01 8.68
N PHE A 109 -6.97 2.36 9.51
CA PHE A 109 -5.59 2.59 9.05
C PHE A 109 -4.93 1.33 8.48
N GLN A 110 -5.29 0.16 8.99
CA GLN A 110 -4.81 -1.11 8.45
C GLN A 110 -5.31 -1.33 7.02
N THR A 111 -6.58 -1.01 6.74
CA THR A 111 -7.15 -1.12 5.39
C THR A 111 -6.50 -0.11 4.43
N VAL A 112 -6.32 1.15 4.85
CA VAL A 112 -5.60 2.17 4.08
C VAL A 112 -4.17 1.74 3.78
N CYS A 113 -3.48 1.19 4.79
CA CYS A 113 -2.12 0.66 4.67
C CYS A 113 -2.04 -0.44 3.62
N VAL A 114 -2.89 -1.47 3.71
CA VAL A 114 -2.87 -2.57 2.74
C VAL A 114 -3.19 -2.11 1.33
N MET A 115 -4.17 -1.20 1.17
CA MET A 115 -4.47 -0.66 -0.16
C MET A 115 -3.30 0.12 -0.75
N GLY A 116 -2.56 0.87 0.08
CA GLY A 116 -1.32 1.51 -0.33
C GLY A 116 -0.24 0.53 -0.75
N TYR A 117 -0.02 -0.54 0.02
CA TYR A 117 0.95 -1.59 -0.34
C TYR A 117 0.62 -2.30 -1.65
N CYS A 118 -0.67 -2.49 -1.93
CA CYS A 118 -1.16 -3.04 -3.18
C CYS A 118 -0.95 -2.12 -4.40
N LEU A 119 -0.41 -0.90 -4.22
CA LEU A 119 0.08 -0.07 -5.32
C LEU A 119 1.46 -0.50 -5.84
N ALA A 120 2.18 -1.38 -5.13
CA ALA A 120 3.51 -1.82 -5.55
C ALA A 120 3.57 -2.40 -6.98
N PRO A 121 2.63 -3.28 -7.41
CA PRO A 121 2.58 -3.75 -8.81
C PRO A 121 2.37 -2.61 -9.81
N LEU A 122 1.57 -1.59 -9.47
CA LEU A 122 1.38 -0.40 -10.31
C LEU A 122 2.68 0.41 -10.43
N CYS A 123 3.46 0.54 -9.35
CA CYS A 123 4.75 1.21 -9.39
C CYS A 123 5.72 0.50 -10.34
N VAL A 124 5.75 -0.84 -10.30
CA VAL A 124 6.54 -1.65 -11.23
C VAL A 124 6.07 -1.45 -12.67
N GLY A 125 4.76 -1.49 -12.93
CA GLY A 125 4.19 -1.24 -14.25
C GLY A 125 4.54 0.15 -14.79
N ALA A 126 4.39 1.20 -13.98
CA ALA A 126 4.75 2.56 -14.34
C ALA A 126 6.25 2.71 -14.62
N PHE A 127 7.11 2.06 -13.82
CA PHE A 127 8.56 2.05 -14.05
C PHE A 127 8.93 1.36 -15.37
N ILE A 128 8.32 0.22 -15.70
CA ILE A 128 8.52 -0.46 -17.00
C ILE A 128 8.10 0.44 -18.16
N ALA A 129 7.00 1.18 -17.99
CA ALA A 129 6.46 2.07 -19.01
C ALA A 129 7.37 3.28 -19.31
N LEU A 130 8.30 3.64 -18.41
CA LEU A 130 9.33 4.64 -18.70
C LEU A 130 10.25 4.21 -19.85
N PHE A 131 10.55 2.92 -19.95
CA PHE A 131 11.44 2.35 -20.97
C PHE A 131 10.69 1.91 -22.22
N VAL A 132 9.47 1.40 -22.06
CA VAL A 132 8.64 0.89 -23.17
C VAL A 132 7.44 1.80 -23.37
N ARG A 133 7.52 2.69 -24.36
CA ARG A 133 6.44 3.65 -24.70
C ARG A 133 5.49 3.17 -25.80
N VAL A 134 5.40 1.86 -26.00
CA VAL A 134 4.48 1.27 -26.98
C VAL A 134 3.12 1.13 -26.33
N PHE A 135 2.15 1.93 -26.77
CA PHE A 135 0.80 2.01 -26.19
C PHE A 135 0.17 0.63 -25.91
N TRP A 136 0.19 -0.27 -26.90
CA TRP A 136 -0.40 -1.60 -26.74
C TRP A 136 0.31 -2.47 -25.69
N VAL A 137 1.64 -2.34 -25.57
CA VAL A 137 2.42 -3.07 -24.54
C VAL A 137 2.11 -2.52 -23.16
N VAL A 138 2.10 -1.19 -23.01
CA VAL A 138 1.73 -0.53 -21.76
C VAL A 138 0.31 -0.90 -21.35
N MET A 139 -0.64 -0.96 -22.28
CA MET A 139 -2.01 -1.39 -22.00
C MET A 139 -2.07 -2.82 -21.45
N VAL A 140 -1.36 -3.77 -22.08
CA VAL A 140 -1.31 -5.16 -21.60
C VAL A 140 -0.66 -5.24 -20.22
N VAL A 141 0.47 -4.57 -20.01
CA VAL A 141 1.15 -4.51 -18.71
C VAL A 141 0.23 -3.91 -17.65
N SER A 142 -0.45 -2.81 -17.97
CA SER A 142 -1.42 -2.12 -17.11
C SER A 142 -2.58 -3.04 -16.70
N CYS A 143 -3.13 -3.83 -17.62
CA CYS A 143 -4.15 -4.83 -17.28
C CYS A 143 -3.62 -5.91 -16.33
N VAL A 144 -2.39 -6.39 -16.54
CA VAL A 144 -1.76 -7.41 -15.67
C VAL A 144 -1.52 -6.86 -14.27
N VAL A 145 -0.93 -5.67 -14.14
CA VAL A 145 -0.66 -5.07 -12.82
C VAL A 145 -1.94 -4.68 -12.10
N TRP A 146 -2.96 -4.20 -12.82
CA TRP A 146 -4.29 -3.94 -12.26
C TRP A 146 -4.90 -5.21 -11.67
N PHE A 147 -4.92 -6.29 -12.43
CA PHE A 147 -5.44 -7.57 -11.97
C PHE A 147 -4.66 -8.08 -10.75
N TRP A 148 -3.32 -7.93 -10.78
CA TRP A 148 -2.45 -8.31 -9.66
C TRP A 148 -2.77 -7.53 -8.39
N SER A 149 -2.90 -6.20 -8.48
CA SER A 149 -3.22 -5.33 -7.35
C SER A 149 -4.62 -5.60 -6.79
N CYS A 150 -5.62 -5.79 -7.67
CA CYS A 150 -6.95 -6.20 -7.25
C CYS A 150 -6.91 -7.55 -6.51
N TRP A 151 -6.22 -8.54 -7.07
CA TRP A 151 -6.11 -9.86 -6.46
C TRP A 151 -5.35 -9.86 -5.13
N ALA A 152 -4.28 -9.08 -5.01
CA ALA A 152 -3.54 -8.90 -3.77
C ALA A 152 -4.42 -8.26 -2.68
N ALA A 153 -5.18 -7.21 -3.02
CA ALA A 153 -6.11 -6.58 -2.09
C ALA A 153 -7.25 -7.53 -1.70
N LEU A 154 -7.80 -8.27 -2.65
CA LEU A 154 -8.88 -9.24 -2.44
C LEU A 154 -8.53 -10.29 -1.39
N ARG A 155 -7.31 -10.84 -1.45
CA ARG A 155 -6.83 -11.82 -0.47
C ARG A 155 -6.96 -11.33 0.97
N PHE A 156 -6.65 -10.06 1.19
CA PHE A 156 -6.74 -9.44 2.50
C PHE A 156 -8.17 -9.12 2.93
N PHE A 157 -9.05 -8.75 1.99
CA PHE A 157 -10.46 -8.47 2.29
C PHE A 157 -11.31 -9.74 2.44
N ARG A 158 -10.86 -10.89 1.94
CA ARG A 158 -11.58 -12.17 2.10
C ARG A 158 -11.81 -12.48 3.57
N GLY A 159 -13.05 -12.78 3.93
CA GLY A 159 -13.43 -13.07 5.32
C GLY A 159 -13.43 -11.88 6.28
N SER A 160 -13.24 -10.65 5.78
CA SER A 160 -13.34 -9.42 6.59
C SER A 160 -14.79 -9.05 6.94
N VAL A 161 -15.74 -9.46 6.10
CA VAL A 161 -17.19 -9.24 6.21
C VAL A 161 -17.94 -10.55 5.98
N VAL A 162 -19.26 -10.53 6.17
CA VAL A 162 -20.12 -11.69 5.81
C VAL A 162 -20.07 -11.95 4.30
N PRO A 163 -20.10 -13.21 3.83
CA PRO A 163 -19.93 -13.55 2.42
C PRO A 163 -20.88 -12.82 1.47
N GLN A 164 -22.11 -12.55 1.91
CA GLN A 164 -23.13 -11.84 1.13
C GLN A 164 -22.77 -10.36 0.88
N ARG A 165 -21.94 -9.76 1.73
CA ARG A 165 -21.50 -8.36 1.62
C ARG A 165 -20.10 -8.19 1.05
N GLU A 166 -19.38 -9.29 0.82
CA GLU A 166 -17.99 -9.26 0.37
C GLU A 166 -17.85 -8.53 -0.96
N MET A 167 -18.70 -8.87 -1.95
CA MET A 167 -18.69 -8.21 -3.26
C MET A 167 -18.91 -6.69 -3.19
N LEU A 168 -19.66 -6.19 -2.20
CA LEU A 168 -19.89 -4.76 -2.02
C LEU A 168 -18.63 -4.02 -1.54
N VAL A 169 -17.73 -4.71 -0.84
CA VAL A 169 -16.41 -4.18 -0.45
C VAL A 169 -15.42 -4.26 -1.63
N VAL A 170 -15.47 -5.35 -2.39
CA VAL A 170 -14.56 -5.59 -3.52
C VAL A 170 -14.76 -4.58 -4.65
N TYR A 171 -16.00 -4.22 -4.96
CA TYR A 171 -16.31 -3.31 -6.06
C TYR A 171 -15.57 -1.95 -5.97
N PRO A 172 -15.67 -1.17 -4.87
CA PRO A 172 -14.95 0.10 -4.76
C PRO A 172 -13.42 -0.07 -4.71
N VAL A 173 -12.92 -1.20 -4.21
CA VAL A 173 -11.48 -1.52 -4.24
C VAL A 173 -10.99 -1.73 -5.68
N GLY A 174 -11.75 -2.48 -6.49
CA GLY A 174 -11.42 -2.69 -7.90
C GLY A 174 -11.47 -1.39 -8.70
N LEU A 175 -12.47 -0.54 -8.43
CA LEU A 175 -12.61 0.77 -9.05
C LEU A 175 -11.45 1.70 -8.68
N PHE A 176 -11.01 1.69 -7.43
CA PHE A 176 -9.85 2.45 -6.97
C PHE A 176 -8.59 2.10 -7.78
N TYR A 177 -8.23 0.81 -7.88
CA TYR A 177 -7.07 0.42 -8.68
C TYR A 177 -7.26 0.67 -10.16
N PHE A 178 -8.49 0.58 -10.67
CA PHE A 178 -8.76 0.90 -12.08
C PHE A 178 -8.42 2.35 -12.40
N PHE A 179 -8.89 3.30 -11.57
CA PHE A 179 -8.53 4.72 -11.72
C PHE A 179 -7.01 4.94 -11.59
N MET A 180 -6.35 4.28 -10.63
CA MET A 180 -4.90 4.40 -10.45
C MET A 180 -4.13 3.86 -11.65
N THR A 181 -4.51 2.70 -12.19
CA THR A 181 -3.90 2.15 -13.42
C THR A 181 -4.20 3.03 -14.63
N TRP A 182 -5.39 3.60 -14.72
CA TRP A 182 -5.72 4.54 -15.79
C TRP A 182 -4.82 5.78 -15.75
N MET A 183 -4.50 6.30 -14.57
CA MET A 183 -3.53 7.40 -14.43
C MET A 183 -2.14 7.01 -14.95
N VAL A 184 -1.73 5.74 -14.80
CA VAL A 184 -0.47 5.25 -15.37
C VAL A 184 -0.53 5.29 -16.89
N VAL A 185 -1.62 4.82 -17.51
CA VAL A 185 -1.78 4.81 -18.97
C VAL A 185 -1.92 6.22 -19.54
N ALA A 186 -2.68 7.10 -18.90
CA ALA A 186 -2.96 8.45 -19.37
C ALA A 186 -1.82 9.45 -19.09
N GLY A 187 -0.95 9.15 -18.13
CA GLY A 187 0.23 9.96 -17.80
C GLY A 187 1.45 9.71 -18.69
N ILE A 188 1.34 8.82 -19.67
CA ILE A 188 2.36 8.48 -20.69
C ILE A 188 1.94 9.07 -22.03
#